data_AF-A0A936U226-F1
#
_entry.id   AF-A0A936U226-F1
#
_cell.length_a   1.000
_cell.length_b   1.000
_cell.length_c   1.000
_cell.angle_alpha   90.00
_cell.angle_beta   90.00
_cell.angle_gamma   90.00
#
_symmetry.space_group_name_H-M   'P 1'
#
loop_
_entity.id
_entity.type
_entity.pdbx_description
1 polymer ?
#
loop_
_entity_poly.entity_id
_entity_poly.type
_entity_poly.pdbx_seq_one_letter_code
_entity_poly.pdbx_strand_id
1 'polypeptide(L)'
;MKKVLLLLTFVICFMPDTQAQVIFVDAANGTGIEDGSAQHPFNTIKEGINAAVPGAVVSIKNGTYIPDDSWSGNDHTLLLKAGISLLGESRDNTVISGIIVDQEVSNLSVGLENLKFDEFHFVRATHAGPFSDRNIIRNCTTTLISPGFGAGIPVNDTTPGPNHGFLIENNNLGTEGVIEFKQGAGVSEISVLNNSCGYVYLKSGGGYTYLIDDNEVSYGIFDKSAPNQTTISNNRIYNGTISDLSGGNQYGIEDEIIENNTISADESSPAFIDEDYKAGITAKSRSATIRNNTITCTGHVSGIRSSAGAPLHIINNTIALDEVQIPDPDPVEGTIGIFNYSGWGEVTGNKISGGQHGYFSKAGTIQFARNEIERAYTGFYSMGAEVVHHNSIKNCYGDGMILDGLRGPLFNNTIQNNAGSGIRLLRMPIDLGGGQDTCPGLNVITGNGNYDLYIESISELHPMLFARFNVWDHSDPMEIMQFDIRDGSDSTGLVTVDFSPVGYLGVITQESVDNLVLFPNPASSVLNFEFRGSGGQMVQVSFFNSQGLLAYRAEFSTGETSEIDISHLPPGIYLVRISCGDALLIRKFLKQ
;
A
#
# COMPACT_ATOMS: atom_id res chain seq x y z
N MET A 1 38.52 -12.36 -77.01
CA MET A 1 38.53 -13.71 -76.37
C MET A 1 38.95 -13.50 -74.92
N LYS A 2 38.27 -13.88 -73.84
CA LYS A 2 36.97 -14.49 -73.51
C LYS A 2 36.56 -13.79 -72.20
N LYS A 3 35.30 -13.32 -72.09
CA LYS A 3 34.73 -12.89 -70.80
C LYS A 3 34.47 -14.16 -69.98
N VAL A 4 35.09 -14.27 -68.80
CA VAL A 4 34.78 -15.34 -67.83
C VAL A 4 33.59 -14.85 -67.01
N LEU A 5 32.47 -15.52 -67.22
CA LEU A 5 31.22 -15.33 -66.48
C LEU A 5 31.33 -16.15 -65.18
N LEU A 6 31.45 -15.48 -64.04
CA LEU A 6 31.39 -16.12 -62.72
C LEU A 6 29.92 -16.39 -62.42
N LEU A 7 29.49 -17.65 -62.57
CA LEU A 7 28.14 -18.09 -62.22
C LEU A 7 28.09 -18.27 -60.69
N LEU A 8 27.47 -17.34 -59.98
CA LEU A 8 27.12 -17.50 -58.56
C LEU A 8 25.89 -18.43 -58.50
N THR A 9 26.09 -19.71 -58.20
CA THR A 9 24.98 -20.61 -57.84
C THR A 9 24.48 -20.25 -56.45
N PHE A 10 23.38 -19.49 -56.41
CA PHE A 10 22.57 -19.29 -55.21
C PHE A 10 21.85 -20.61 -54.93
N VAL A 11 22.37 -21.40 -53.98
CA VAL A 11 21.58 -22.50 -53.40
C VAL A 11 20.53 -21.83 -52.53
N ILE A 12 19.31 -21.73 -53.06
CA ILE A 12 18.14 -21.41 -52.26
C ILE A 12 17.92 -22.64 -51.36
N CYS A 13 18.48 -22.60 -50.15
CA CYS A 13 18.01 -23.43 -49.07
C CYS A 13 16.57 -23.00 -48.80
N PHE A 14 15.61 -23.74 -49.35
CA PHE A 14 14.27 -23.77 -48.82
C PHE A 14 14.39 -24.24 -47.37
N MET A 15 14.43 -23.30 -46.42
CA MET A 15 14.03 -23.62 -45.06
C MET A 15 12.52 -23.83 -45.14
N PRO A 16 12.02 -25.06 -44.91
CA PRO A 16 10.58 -25.24 -44.79
C PRO A 16 10.12 -24.36 -43.62
N ASP A 17 9.12 -23.53 -43.91
CA ASP A 17 8.28 -22.92 -42.89
C ASP A 17 7.64 -24.10 -42.15
N THR A 18 8.25 -24.54 -41.04
CA THR A 18 7.76 -25.69 -40.28
C THR A 18 6.52 -25.24 -39.52
N GLN A 19 5.38 -25.27 -40.21
CA GLN A 19 4.08 -25.17 -39.59
C GLN A 19 3.99 -26.31 -38.55
N ALA A 20 3.66 -25.95 -37.31
CA ALA A 20 3.48 -26.92 -36.23
C ALA A 20 2.54 -28.05 -36.69
N GLN A 21 2.92 -29.30 -36.44
CA GLN A 21 2.08 -30.45 -36.80
C GLN A 21 0.74 -30.33 -36.06
N VAL A 22 -0.37 -30.44 -36.79
CA VAL A 22 -1.71 -30.48 -36.19
C VAL A 22 -2.26 -31.89 -36.32
N ILE A 23 -2.62 -32.50 -35.19
CA ILE A 23 -3.27 -33.82 -35.12
C ILE A 23 -4.73 -33.62 -34.71
N PHE A 24 -5.66 -34.16 -35.47
CA PHE A 24 -7.09 -34.00 -35.22
C PHE A 24 -7.66 -35.18 -34.43
N VAL A 25 -8.49 -34.87 -33.44
CA VAL A 25 -9.18 -35.83 -32.59
C VAL A 25 -10.69 -35.52 -32.59
N ASP A 26 -11.52 -36.54 -32.78
CA ASP A 26 -12.97 -36.46 -32.75
C ASP A 26 -13.58 -37.76 -32.22
N ALA A 27 -14.15 -37.72 -31.01
CA ALA A 27 -14.81 -38.87 -30.37
C ALA A 27 -15.97 -39.44 -31.20
N ALA A 28 -16.53 -38.66 -32.14
CA ALA A 28 -17.59 -39.12 -33.03
C ALA A 28 -17.07 -39.89 -34.26
N ASN A 29 -15.75 -39.97 -34.48
CA ASN A 29 -15.21 -40.75 -35.59
C ASN A 29 -15.43 -42.24 -35.37
N GLY A 30 -16.46 -42.77 -36.03
CA GLY A 30 -16.76 -44.20 -36.14
C GLY A 30 -16.48 -44.78 -37.51
N THR A 31 -15.70 -44.10 -38.37
CA THR A 31 -15.45 -44.54 -39.76
C THR A 31 -14.56 -45.78 -39.87
N GLY A 32 -13.81 -46.10 -38.80
CA GLY A 32 -12.84 -47.19 -38.75
C GLY A 32 -11.50 -46.87 -39.43
N ILE A 33 -11.30 -45.63 -39.90
CA ILE A 33 -10.03 -45.10 -40.41
C ILE A 33 -9.63 -43.94 -39.51
N GLU A 34 -8.43 -44.02 -38.95
CA GLU A 34 -7.91 -43.07 -37.98
C GLU A 34 -6.41 -42.85 -38.24
N ASP A 35 -6.08 -41.71 -38.82
CA ASP A 35 -4.69 -41.32 -39.14
C ASP A 35 -4.32 -39.94 -38.56
N GLY A 36 -5.24 -39.30 -37.85
CA GLY A 36 -5.04 -37.99 -37.22
C GLY A 36 -5.15 -36.81 -38.18
N SER A 37 -5.51 -37.04 -39.46
CA SER A 37 -5.86 -35.99 -40.40
C SER A 37 -7.23 -35.38 -40.09
N ALA A 38 -7.53 -34.22 -40.68
CA ALA A 38 -8.84 -33.59 -40.53
C ALA A 38 -9.99 -34.45 -41.11
N GLN A 39 -9.70 -35.33 -42.08
CA GLN A 39 -10.69 -36.23 -42.70
C GLN A 39 -10.87 -37.54 -41.92
N HIS A 40 -9.80 -38.01 -41.25
CA HIS A 40 -9.77 -39.24 -40.47
C HIS A 40 -9.15 -38.99 -39.09
N PRO A 41 -9.80 -38.16 -38.25
CA PRO A 41 -9.27 -37.82 -36.93
C PRO A 41 -9.18 -39.06 -36.04
N PHE A 42 -8.31 -39.07 -35.05
CA PHE A 42 -8.33 -40.14 -34.03
C PHE A 42 -9.60 -40.05 -33.18
N ASN A 43 -10.12 -41.19 -32.72
CA ASN A 43 -11.31 -41.17 -31.85
C ASN A 43 -10.95 -40.91 -30.37
N THR A 44 -9.68 -41.11 -29.98
CA THR A 44 -9.19 -40.76 -28.64
C THR A 44 -8.12 -39.68 -28.65
N ILE A 45 -8.04 -38.90 -27.56
CA ILE A 45 -6.97 -37.91 -27.37
C ILE A 45 -5.61 -38.61 -27.21
N LYS A 46 -5.59 -39.79 -26.59
CA LYS A 46 -4.37 -40.58 -26.37
C LYS A 46 -3.71 -40.99 -27.68
N GLU A 47 -4.48 -41.41 -28.68
CA GLU A 47 -3.96 -41.66 -30.03
C GLU A 47 -3.40 -40.39 -30.67
N GLY A 48 -4.09 -39.26 -30.50
CA GLY A 48 -3.60 -37.95 -30.94
C GLY A 48 -2.24 -37.58 -30.33
N ILE A 49 -2.11 -37.68 -29.01
CA ILE A 49 -0.84 -37.48 -28.28
C ILE A 49 0.22 -38.49 -28.73
N ASN A 50 -0.15 -39.74 -28.96
CA ASN A 50 0.78 -40.79 -29.39
C ASN A 50 1.38 -40.50 -30.77
N ALA A 51 0.58 -39.97 -31.70
CA ALA A 51 1.02 -39.58 -33.04
C ALA A 51 1.76 -38.23 -33.10
N ALA A 52 1.57 -37.37 -32.10
CA ALA A 52 2.15 -36.04 -32.02
C ALA A 52 3.66 -36.06 -31.73
N VAL A 53 4.41 -35.17 -32.38
CA VAL A 53 5.83 -34.88 -32.10
C VAL A 53 5.97 -33.59 -31.27
N PRO A 54 7.10 -33.37 -30.56
CA PRO A 54 7.36 -32.12 -29.86
C PRO A 54 7.06 -30.86 -30.70
N GLY A 55 6.30 -29.92 -30.14
CA GLY A 55 5.82 -28.70 -30.80
C GLY A 55 4.50 -28.87 -31.56
N ALA A 56 3.91 -30.07 -31.59
CA ALA A 56 2.63 -30.32 -32.23
C ALA A 56 1.43 -29.85 -31.39
N VAL A 57 0.33 -29.58 -32.09
CA VAL A 57 -0.97 -29.25 -31.51
C VAL A 57 -1.94 -30.40 -31.77
N VAL A 58 -2.55 -30.93 -30.72
CA VAL A 58 -3.68 -31.85 -30.82
C VAL A 58 -4.96 -31.03 -30.81
N SER A 59 -5.60 -30.91 -31.97
CA SER A 59 -6.87 -30.20 -32.15
C SER A 59 -8.04 -31.14 -31.89
N ILE A 60 -8.84 -30.83 -30.88
CA ILE A 60 -9.85 -31.73 -30.32
C ILE A 60 -11.26 -31.18 -30.61
N LYS A 61 -12.06 -31.94 -31.34
CA LYS A 61 -13.47 -31.61 -31.60
C LYS A 61 -14.32 -31.64 -30.33
N ASN A 62 -15.41 -30.90 -30.32
CA ASN A 62 -16.41 -31.00 -29.25
C ASN A 62 -16.85 -32.46 -29.03
N GLY A 63 -16.96 -32.85 -27.76
CA GLY A 63 -17.22 -34.22 -27.36
C GLY A 63 -16.74 -34.48 -25.95
N THR A 64 -17.08 -35.66 -25.42
CA THR A 64 -16.59 -36.13 -24.13
C THR A 64 -15.57 -37.23 -24.36
N TYR A 65 -14.37 -37.01 -23.85
CA TYR A 65 -13.24 -37.92 -23.91
C TYR A 65 -12.98 -38.44 -22.51
N ILE A 66 -12.86 -39.76 -22.37
CA ILE A 66 -12.59 -40.42 -21.09
C ILE A 66 -11.19 -41.02 -21.19
N PRO A 67 -10.19 -40.40 -20.56
CA PRO A 67 -8.86 -40.97 -20.48
C PRO A 67 -8.86 -42.29 -19.70
N ASP A 68 -7.88 -43.15 -19.99
CA ASP A 68 -7.76 -44.50 -19.45
C ASP A 68 -6.39 -44.79 -18.79
N ASP A 69 -5.54 -43.76 -18.62
CA ASP A 69 -4.33 -43.89 -17.80
C ASP A 69 -4.67 -43.71 -16.31
N SER A 70 -3.74 -44.12 -15.45
CA SER A 70 -3.85 -43.98 -14.00
C SER A 70 -2.70 -43.15 -13.43
N TRP A 71 -3.02 -42.17 -12.58
CA TRP A 71 -2.05 -41.40 -11.82
C TRP A 71 -2.57 -41.10 -10.42
N SER A 72 -1.73 -41.35 -9.41
CA SER A 72 -2.06 -41.15 -7.99
C SER A 72 -3.40 -41.78 -7.55
N GLY A 73 -3.79 -42.91 -8.17
CA GLY A 73 -5.04 -43.62 -7.87
C GLY A 73 -6.28 -43.10 -8.61
N ASN A 74 -6.13 -42.16 -9.55
CA ASN A 74 -7.20 -41.73 -10.44
C ASN A 74 -7.06 -42.43 -11.81
N ASP A 75 -8.02 -43.31 -12.14
CA ASP A 75 -8.03 -44.12 -13.37
C ASP A 75 -8.62 -43.40 -14.60
N HIS A 76 -8.93 -42.12 -14.47
CA HIS A 76 -9.34 -41.22 -15.55
C HIS A 76 -8.28 -40.14 -15.75
N THR A 77 -7.05 -40.56 -16.00
CA THR A 77 -5.92 -39.65 -16.23
C THR A 77 -5.54 -39.60 -17.70
N LEU A 78 -5.29 -38.40 -18.21
CA LEU A 78 -4.61 -38.17 -19.48
C LEU A 78 -3.16 -37.78 -19.22
N LEU A 79 -2.23 -38.67 -19.56
CA LEU A 79 -0.79 -38.37 -19.50
C LEU A 79 -0.37 -37.56 -20.73
N LEU A 80 0.07 -36.32 -20.52
CA LEU A 80 0.55 -35.43 -21.56
C LEU A 80 2.04 -35.66 -21.84
N LYS A 81 2.41 -35.67 -23.13
CA LYS A 81 3.81 -35.67 -23.56
C LYS A 81 4.39 -34.25 -23.51
N ALA A 82 5.66 -34.12 -23.14
CA ALA A 82 6.32 -32.83 -23.13
C ALA A 82 6.39 -32.21 -24.53
N GLY A 83 6.09 -30.91 -24.64
CA GLY A 83 6.09 -30.21 -25.92
C GLY A 83 4.79 -30.29 -26.71
N ILE A 84 3.74 -30.93 -26.19
CA ILE A 84 2.45 -31.06 -26.87
C ILE A 84 1.45 -30.07 -26.30
N SER A 85 0.72 -29.40 -27.18
CA SER A 85 -0.41 -28.55 -26.80
C SER A 85 -1.74 -29.19 -27.17
N LEU A 86 -2.72 -29.12 -26.26
CA LEU A 86 -4.09 -29.53 -26.49
C LEU A 86 -4.95 -28.29 -26.78
N LEU A 87 -5.65 -28.30 -27.91
CA LEU A 87 -6.53 -27.21 -28.34
C LEU A 87 -7.93 -27.75 -28.61
N GLY A 88 -8.87 -27.43 -27.73
CA GLY A 88 -10.28 -27.71 -27.94
C GLY A 88 -10.96 -26.71 -28.87
N GLU A 89 -12.08 -27.13 -29.44
CA GLU A 89 -12.98 -26.22 -30.17
C GLU A 89 -13.75 -25.28 -29.23
N SER A 90 -13.99 -25.72 -27.99
CA SER A 90 -14.81 -24.98 -27.04
C SER A 90 -14.47 -25.33 -25.61
N ARG A 91 -14.23 -24.29 -24.81
CA ARG A 91 -14.04 -24.38 -23.35
C ARG A 91 -15.06 -25.28 -22.66
N ASP A 92 -16.32 -25.21 -23.06
CA ASP A 92 -17.41 -25.86 -22.32
C ASP A 92 -17.89 -27.17 -22.97
N ASN A 93 -17.52 -27.44 -24.23
CA ASN A 93 -18.01 -28.59 -25.01
C ASN A 93 -16.90 -29.57 -25.44
N THR A 94 -15.63 -29.18 -25.37
CA THR A 94 -14.50 -30.12 -25.50
C THR A 94 -14.12 -30.60 -24.11
N VAL A 95 -14.73 -31.72 -23.68
CA VAL A 95 -14.67 -32.22 -22.30
C VAL A 95 -13.73 -33.40 -22.19
N ILE A 96 -12.69 -33.26 -21.38
CA ILE A 96 -11.87 -34.37 -20.87
C ILE A 96 -12.44 -34.72 -19.51
N SER A 97 -13.17 -35.84 -19.43
CA SER A 97 -13.77 -36.33 -18.18
C SER A 97 -12.70 -37.03 -17.34
N GLY A 98 -11.80 -36.23 -16.77
CA GLY A 98 -10.65 -36.70 -16.02
C GLY A 98 -9.61 -35.62 -15.77
N ILE A 99 -8.48 -36.03 -15.20
CA ILE A 99 -7.36 -35.13 -14.89
C ILE A 99 -6.30 -35.17 -16.00
N ILE A 100 -5.59 -34.06 -16.19
CA ILE A 100 -4.47 -33.95 -17.11
C ILE A 100 -3.19 -33.86 -16.29
N VAL A 101 -2.21 -34.69 -16.62
CA VAL A 101 -0.93 -34.75 -15.90
C VAL A 101 0.22 -34.63 -16.88
N ASP A 102 1.09 -33.64 -16.66
CA ASP A 102 2.39 -33.52 -17.33
C ASP A 102 3.49 -33.87 -16.31
N GLN A 103 4.22 -34.95 -16.59
CA GLN A 103 5.29 -35.45 -15.70
C GLN A 103 6.59 -35.78 -16.44
N GLU A 104 6.65 -35.57 -17.76
CA GLU A 104 7.81 -35.94 -18.57
C GLU A 104 8.95 -34.94 -18.35
N VAL A 105 10.11 -35.42 -17.91
CA VAL A 105 11.29 -34.58 -17.63
C VAL A 105 11.81 -33.95 -18.91
N SER A 106 11.51 -32.66 -19.11
CA SER A 106 11.82 -31.91 -20.32
C SER A 106 11.72 -30.40 -20.06
N ASN A 107 12.40 -29.60 -20.90
CA ASN A 107 12.28 -28.15 -20.94
C ASN A 107 11.32 -27.66 -22.05
N LEU A 108 10.55 -28.56 -22.67
CA LEU A 108 9.56 -28.22 -23.70
C LEU A 108 8.28 -27.68 -23.06
N SER A 109 7.74 -26.57 -23.58
CA SER A 109 6.50 -25.98 -23.07
C SER A 109 5.27 -26.84 -23.41
N VAL A 110 4.17 -26.62 -22.68
CA VAL A 110 2.86 -27.20 -23.00
C VAL A 110 1.78 -26.14 -23.05
N GLY A 111 0.73 -26.43 -23.82
CA GLY A 111 -0.44 -25.58 -23.98
C GLY A 111 -1.73 -26.33 -23.70
N LEU A 112 -2.63 -25.76 -22.90
CA LEU A 112 -4.00 -26.24 -22.72
C LEU A 112 -4.96 -25.09 -23.02
N GLU A 113 -5.76 -25.25 -24.07
CA GLU A 113 -6.60 -24.15 -24.55
C GLU A 113 -8.01 -24.59 -24.95
N ASN A 114 -9.02 -23.85 -24.52
CA ASN A 114 -10.43 -24.07 -24.88
C ASN A 114 -10.91 -25.48 -24.50
N LEU A 115 -10.61 -25.93 -23.28
CA LEU A 115 -10.95 -27.26 -22.79
C LEU A 115 -11.72 -27.19 -21.47
N LYS A 116 -12.52 -28.23 -21.21
CA LYS A 116 -13.00 -28.56 -19.86
C LYS A 116 -12.31 -29.82 -19.38
N PHE A 117 -11.75 -29.79 -18.18
CA PHE A 117 -11.13 -30.96 -17.53
C PHE A 117 -11.25 -30.83 -16.02
N ASP A 118 -11.08 -31.93 -15.28
CA ASP A 118 -11.27 -31.90 -13.83
C ASP A 118 -10.13 -31.12 -13.16
N GLU A 119 -8.88 -31.55 -13.38
CA GLU A 119 -7.69 -30.94 -12.78
C GLU A 119 -6.50 -30.97 -13.75
N PHE A 120 -5.59 -30.00 -13.63
CA PHE A 120 -4.29 -30.03 -14.29
C PHE A 120 -3.15 -30.04 -13.28
N HIS A 121 -2.29 -31.04 -13.41
CA HIS A 121 -1.08 -31.23 -12.62
C HIS A 121 0.14 -31.17 -13.52
N PHE A 122 1.00 -30.18 -13.29
CA PHE A 122 2.32 -30.14 -13.89
C PHE A 122 3.33 -30.55 -12.82
N VAL A 123 3.92 -31.73 -12.96
CA VAL A 123 4.71 -32.42 -11.90
C VAL A 123 6.03 -32.95 -12.44
N ARG A 124 6.72 -32.15 -13.25
CA ARG A 124 8.02 -32.54 -13.80
C ARG A 124 9.13 -32.56 -12.74
N ALA A 125 10.02 -33.53 -12.86
CA ALA A 125 11.30 -33.51 -12.13
C ALA A 125 12.29 -32.52 -12.78
N THR A 126 13.45 -32.33 -12.15
CA THR A 126 14.49 -31.41 -12.62
C THR A 126 14.94 -31.71 -14.05
N HIS A 127 14.93 -30.70 -14.92
CA HIS A 127 15.48 -30.77 -16.27
C HIS A 127 16.65 -29.79 -16.46
N ALA A 128 17.40 -29.95 -17.55
CA ALA A 128 18.48 -29.02 -17.89
C ALA A 128 17.92 -27.79 -18.63
N GLY A 129 18.23 -26.59 -18.13
CA GLY A 129 17.93 -25.31 -18.77
C GLY A 129 16.48 -24.80 -18.61
N PRO A 130 16.22 -23.53 -18.98
CA PRO A 130 14.90 -22.91 -18.90
C PRO A 130 13.93 -23.52 -19.92
N PHE A 131 12.63 -23.23 -19.76
CA PHE A 131 11.64 -23.62 -20.76
C PHE A 131 11.95 -22.99 -22.12
N SER A 132 11.74 -23.78 -23.18
CA SER A 132 11.93 -23.37 -24.57
C SER A 132 10.95 -22.28 -25.02
N ASP A 133 9.78 -22.21 -24.38
CA ASP A 133 8.76 -21.18 -24.58
C ASP A 133 7.86 -21.13 -23.32
N ARG A 134 6.88 -20.23 -23.29
CA ARG A 134 5.92 -20.08 -22.19
C ARG A 134 4.92 -21.24 -22.18
N ASN A 135 4.67 -21.80 -21.00
CA ASN A 135 3.57 -22.73 -20.77
C ASN A 135 2.26 -21.93 -20.70
N ILE A 136 1.23 -22.37 -21.42
CA ILE A 136 -0.01 -21.62 -21.57
C ILE A 136 -1.18 -22.49 -21.10
N ILE A 137 -1.97 -21.99 -20.15
CA ILE A 137 -3.26 -22.58 -19.78
C ILE A 137 -4.28 -21.46 -19.91
N ARG A 138 -5.13 -21.52 -20.93
CA ARG A 138 -6.07 -20.43 -21.19
C ARG A 138 -7.43 -20.86 -21.66
N ASN A 139 -8.44 -20.04 -21.33
CA ASN A 139 -9.81 -20.27 -21.74
C ASN A 139 -10.31 -21.68 -21.37
N CYS A 140 -9.91 -22.21 -20.23
CA CYS A 140 -10.31 -23.53 -19.76
C CYS A 140 -11.32 -23.46 -18.62
N THR A 141 -12.10 -24.53 -18.44
CA THR A 141 -12.95 -24.77 -17.27
C THR A 141 -12.39 -25.95 -16.49
N THR A 142 -12.03 -25.74 -15.22
CA THR A 142 -11.43 -26.78 -14.35
C THR A 142 -11.73 -26.53 -12.88
N THR A 143 -11.21 -27.32 -11.95
CA THR A 143 -11.24 -27.02 -10.51
C THR A 143 -9.85 -26.78 -9.93
N LEU A 144 -8.79 -27.22 -10.62
CA LEU A 144 -7.42 -27.09 -10.14
C LEU A 144 -6.43 -26.88 -11.29
N ILE A 145 -5.56 -25.90 -11.13
CA ILE A 145 -4.34 -25.71 -11.91
C ILE A 145 -3.16 -25.72 -10.94
N SER A 146 -2.33 -26.76 -10.99
CA SER A 146 -1.21 -26.95 -10.06
C SER A 146 0.13 -27.08 -10.78
N PRO A 147 0.83 -25.95 -11.05
CA PRO A 147 2.22 -25.96 -11.47
C PRO A 147 3.18 -26.30 -10.32
N GLY A 148 3.74 -27.50 -10.34
CA GLY A 148 4.69 -28.02 -9.34
C GLY A 148 6.05 -28.43 -9.93
N PHE A 149 7.13 -28.08 -9.23
CA PHE A 149 8.50 -28.48 -9.58
C PHE A 149 9.30 -28.85 -8.35
N GLY A 150 9.90 -30.04 -8.32
CA GLY A 150 10.72 -30.45 -7.17
C GLY A 150 11.95 -29.57 -6.93
N ALA A 151 12.59 -29.04 -7.99
CA ALA A 151 13.84 -28.27 -7.90
C ALA A 151 13.74 -26.83 -8.42
N GLY A 152 12.57 -26.39 -8.88
CA GLY A 152 12.36 -25.09 -9.52
C GLY A 152 12.81 -25.01 -10.98
N ILE A 153 12.63 -23.84 -11.60
CA ILE A 153 13.02 -23.57 -13.00
C ILE A 153 14.48 -23.10 -13.01
N PRO A 154 15.42 -23.86 -13.61
CA PRO A 154 16.84 -23.53 -13.58
C PRO A 154 17.15 -22.26 -14.38
N VAL A 155 18.19 -21.54 -13.94
CA VAL A 155 18.72 -20.37 -14.63
C VAL A 155 19.57 -20.82 -15.83
N ASN A 156 19.53 -20.07 -16.94
CA ASN A 156 20.49 -20.26 -18.02
C ASN A 156 21.87 -19.72 -17.56
N ASP A 157 22.79 -20.63 -17.24
CA ASP A 157 24.12 -20.30 -16.69
C ASP A 157 25.12 -19.78 -17.73
N THR A 158 24.80 -19.87 -19.02
CA THR A 158 25.77 -19.63 -20.11
C THR A 158 25.31 -18.65 -21.19
N THR A 159 24.02 -18.27 -21.25
CA THR A 159 23.52 -17.28 -22.22
C THR A 159 22.39 -16.42 -21.64
N PRO A 160 22.48 -15.07 -21.66
CA PRO A 160 21.34 -14.22 -21.33
C PRO A 160 20.19 -14.49 -22.30
N GLY A 161 19.03 -14.89 -21.78
CA GLY A 161 17.81 -15.15 -22.55
C GLY A 161 16.58 -15.11 -21.64
N PRO A 162 15.38 -14.98 -22.20
CA PRO A 162 14.14 -15.02 -21.42
C PRO A 162 14.02 -16.35 -20.67
N ASN A 163 13.59 -16.28 -19.40
CA ASN A 163 13.24 -17.47 -18.63
C ASN A 163 11.72 -17.60 -18.60
N HIS A 164 11.20 -18.45 -19.48
CA HIS A 164 9.77 -18.62 -19.69
C HIS A 164 9.15 -19.44 -18.56
N GLY A 165 8.00 -19.02 -18.05
CA GLY A 165 7.24 -19.75 -17.03
C GLY A 165 5.84 -20.09 -17.50
N PHE A 166 4.86 -19.64 -16.72
CA PHE A 166 3.45 -19.93 -16.96
C PHE A 166 2.68 -18.65 -17.27
N LEU A 167 1.76 -18.75 -18.22
CA LEU A 167 0.63 -17.85 -18.39
C LEU A 167 -0.65 -18.65 -18.13
N ILE A 168 -1.35 -18.29 -17.06
CA ILE A 168 -2.65 -18.85 -16.71
C ILE A 168 -3.67 -17.73 -16.92
N GLU A 169 -4.45 -17.83 -17.98
CA GLU A 169 -5.27 -16.71 -18.46
C GLU A 169 -6.72 -17.08 -18.78
N ASN A 170 -7.70 -16.25 -18.40
CA ASN A 170 -9.10 -16.40 -18.83
C ASN A 170 -9.73 -17.77 -18.48
N ASN A 171 -9.26 -18.42 -17.41
CA ASN A 171 -9.81 -19.69 -16.96
C ASN A 171 -10.96 -19.48 -15.96
N ASN A 172 -11.91 -20.41 -15.96
CA ASN A 172 -12.98 -20.48 -14.97
C ASN A 172 -12.78 -21.73 -14.11
N LEU A 173 -12.38 -21.53 -12.86
CA LEU A 173 -12.18 -22.60 -11.90
C LEU A 173 -13.37 -22.78 -10.94
N GLY A 174 -14.38 -21.90 -11.03
CA GLY A 174 -15.48 -21.84 -10.08
C GLY A 174 -15.08 -21.29 -8.70
N THR A 175 -16.06 -21.21 -7.80
CA THR A 175 -15.94 -20.55 -6.49
C THR A 175 -14.94 -21.24 -5.56
N GLU A 176 -14.81 -22.57 -5.62
CA GLU A 176 -13.85 -23.34 -4.82
C GLU A 176 -12.57 -23.69 -5.59
N GLY A 177 -12.45 -23.20 -6.82
CA GLY A 177 -11.35 -23.54 -7.71
C GLY A 177 -10.01 -22.97 -7.25
N VAL A 178 -8.93 -23.68 -7.55
CA VAL A 178 -7.59 -23.35 -7.04
C VAL A 178 -6.57 -23.22 -8.14
N ILE A 179 -5.79 -22.13 -8.10
CA ILE A 179 -4.51 -22.00 -8.81
C ILE A 179 -3.42 -22.07 -7.75
N GLU A 180 -2.51 -23.04 -7.84
CA GLU A 180 -1.45 -23.19 -6.84
C GLU A 180 -0.07 -23.48 -7.44
N PHE A 181 0.93 -22.72 -7.00
CA PHE A 181 2.33 -22.93 -7.39
C PHE A 181 3.10 -23.60 -6.26
N LYS A 182 3.73 -24.74 -6.57
CA LYS A 182 4.47 -25.58 -5.61
C LYS A 182 5.85 -25.94 -6.17
N GLN A 183 6.65 -24.93 -6.48
CA GLN A 183 7.93 -25.09 -7.16
C GLN A 183 9.13 -24.79 -6.26
N GLY A 184 10.23 -25.53 -6.39
CA GLY A 184 11.50 -25.21 -5.74
C GLY A 184 12.07 -23.85 -6.19
N ALA A 185 13.21 -23.44 -5.62
CA ALA A 185 13.85 -22.18 -5.98
C ALA A 185 14.29 -22.16 -7.45
N GLY A 186 14.12 -21.03 -8.13
CA GLY A 186 14.36 -20.93 -9.56
C GLY A 186 14.19 -19.49 -10.05
N VAL A 187 14.15 -19.30 -11.35
CA VAL A 187 13.92 -17.98 -11.94
C VAL A 187 12.94 -18.13 -13.09
N SER A 188 11.86 -17.35 -13.08
CA SER A 188 10.92 -17.28 -14.21
C SER A 188 9.90 -16.18 -13.97
N GLU A 189 9.32 -15.67 -15.06
CA GLU A 189 8.09 -14.89 -15.02
C GLU A 189 6.87 -15.81 -14.99
N ILE A 190 5.93 -15.51 -14.11
CA ILE A 190 4.66 -16.21 -13.98
C ILE A 190 3.53 -15.18 -13.96
N SER A 191 2.52 -15.41 -14.79
CA SER A 191 1.37 -14.51 -14.93
C SER A 191 0.07 -15.26 -14.73
N VAL A 192 -0.79 -14.74 -13.85
CA VAL A 192 -2.14 -15.23 -13.58
C VAL A 192 -3.09 -14.08 -13.87
N LEU A 193 -3.77 -14.14 -15.02
CA LEU A 193 -4.50 -13.02 -15.60
C LEU A 193 -5.96 -13.36 -15.88
N ASN A 194 -6.92 -12.49 -15.53
CA ASN A 194 -8.31 -12.61 -15.96
C ASN A 194 -9.00 -13.95 -15.61
N ASN A 195 -8.58 -14.62 -14.53
CA ASN A 195 -9.20 -15.88 -14.11
C ASN A 195 -10.34 -15.64 -13.12
N SER A 196 -11.29 -16.57 -13.09
CA SER A 196 -12.28 -16.69 -12.02
C SER A 196 -11.94 -17.91 -11.18
N CYS A 197 -11.62 -17.74 -9.89
CA CYS A 197 -11.26 -18.85 -9.00
C CYS A 197 -11.68 -18.59 -7.55
N GLY A 198 -11.55 -19.60 -6.70
CA GLY A 198 -11.65 -19.45 -5.25
C GLY A 198 -10.38 -18.90 -4.64
N TYR A 199 -9.26 -19.50 -5.03
CA TYR A 199 -7.97 -19.28 -4.38
C TYR A 199 -6.82 -19.20 -5.37
N VAL A 200 -5.84 -18.33 -5.06
CA VAL A 200 -4.50 -18.36 -5.63
C VAL A 200 -3.49 -18.59 -4.51
N TYR A 201 -2.68 -19.63 -4.62
CA TYR A 201 -1.63 -19.95 -3.66
C TYR A 201 -0.25 -19.88 -4.29
N LEU A 202 0.63 -19.06 -3.74
CA LEU A 202 2.05 -19.01 -4.09
C LEU A 202 2.84 -19.72 -2.98
N LYS A 203 3.39 -20.90 -3.25
CA LYS A 203 4.12 -21.74 -2.27
C LYS A 203 5.50 -22.14 -2.81
N SER A 204 6.13 -21.22 -3.52
CA SER A 204 7.35 -21.45 -4.28
C SER A 204 8.62 -21.17 -3.46
N GLY A 205 9.75 -21.73 -3.88
CA GLY A 205 11.07 -21.22 -3.52
C GLY A 205 11.31 -19.82 -4.10
N GLY A 206 12.48 -19.25 -3.84
CA GLY A 206 12.77 -17.86 -4.20
C GLY A 206 13.30 -17.70 -5.63
N GLY A 207 13.25 -16.47 -6.14
CA GLY A 207 13.83 -16.01 -7.41
C GLY A 207 12.85 -15.81 -8.58
N TYR A 208 11.54 -16.02 -8.37
CA TYR A 208 10.51 -15.82 -9.38
C TYR A 208 9.95 -14.39 -9.38
N THR A 209 9.35 -14.03 -10.51
CA THR A 209 8.53 -12.82 -10.65
C THR A 209 7.09 -13.22 -10.91
N TYR A 210 6.18 -12.89 -10.00
CA TYR A 210 4.75 -13.12 -10.09
C TYR A 210 4.00 -11.86 -10.46
N LEU A 211 3.11 -11.98 -11.45
CA LEU A 211 2.07 -11.00 -11.76
C LEU A 211 0.70 -11.66 -11.61
N ILE A 212 -0.07 -11.25 -10.61
CA ILE A 212 -1.43 -11.70 -10.37
C ILE A 212 -2.36 -10.52 -10.63
N ASP A 213 -3.00 -10.50 -11.80
CA ASP A 213 -3.65 -9.30 -12.33
C ASP A 213 -5.05 -9.55 -12.91
N ASP A 214 -5.96 -8.62 -12.69
CA ASP A 214 -7.33 -8.63 -13.24
C ASP A 214 -8.13 -9.94 -12.94
N ASN A 215 -7.89 -10.61 -11.81
CA ASN A 215 -8.64 -11.83 -11.47
C ASN A 215 -9.86 -11.55 -10.59
N GLU A 216 -10.88 -12.40 -10.76
CA GLU A 216 -12.08 -12.49 -9.93
C GLU A 216 -11.90 -13.64 -8.93
N VAL A 217 -11.55 -13.32 -7.68
CA VAL A 217 -11.18 -14.28 -6.65
C VAL A 217 -12.24 -14.33 -5.55
N SER A 218 -12.79 -15.51 -5.27
CA SER A 218 -13.89 -15.63 -4.31
C SER A 218 -13.42 -15.43 -2.87
N TYR A 219 -12.25 -15.97 -2.54
CA TYR A 219 -11.78 -16.02 -1.15
C TYR A 219 -10.42 -15.37 -0.94
N GLY A 220 -9.35 -15.77 -1.63
CA GLY A 220 -8.10 -15.07 -1.40
C GLY A 220 -6.89 -15.44 -2.23
N ILE A 221 -5.92 -14.55 -2.13
CA ILE A 221 -4.58 -14.70 -2.69
C ILE A 221 -3.63 -14.84 -1.52
N PHE A 222 -2.89 -15.94 -1.49
CA PHE A 222 -2.02 -16.31 -0.38
C PHE A 222 -0.60 -16.52 -0.87
N ASP A 223 0.30 -15.62 -0.48
CA ASP A 223 1.73 -15.77 -0.72
C ASP A 223 2.42 -16.34 0.52
N LYS A 224 2.89 -17.58 0.42
CA LYS A 224 3.70 -18.28 1.42
C LYS A 224 5.04 -18.70 0.82
N SER A 225 5.48 -18.01 -0.22
CA SER A 225 6.69 -18.32 -0.95
C SER A 225 7.95 -17.81 -0.24
N ALA A 226 9.11 -18.32 -0.65
CA ALA A 226 10.39 -17.72 -0.27
C ALA A 226 10.62 -16.41 -1.06
N PRO A 227 11.78 -15.72 -0.97
CA PRO A 227 11.95 -14.39 -1.58
C PRO A 227 11.69 -14.35 -3.08
N ASN A 228 10.59 -13.74 -3.49
CA ASN A 228 10.18 -13.54 -4.88
C ASN A 228 9.94 -12.05 -5.11
N GLN A 229 9.60 -11.67 -6.34
CA GLN A 229 9.01 -10.37 -6.63
C GLN A 229 7.56 -10.61 -6.99
N THR A 230 6.64 -10.04 -6.22
CA THR A 230 5.21 -10.32 -6.38
C THR A 230 4.44 -9.02 -6.57
N THR A 231 3.74 -8.91 -7.70
CA THR A 231 2.76 -7.84 -7.95
C THR A 231 1.36 -8.45 -7.97
N ILE A 232 0.49 -7.96 -7.09
CA ILE A 232 -0.93 -8.32 -7.00
C ILE A 232 -1.74 -7.07 -7.31
N SER A 233 -2.29 -7.01 -8.51
CA SER A 233 -2.91 -5.80 -9.04
C SER A 233 -4.30 -6.01 -9.64
N ASN A 234 -5.17 -5.00 -9.51
CA ASN A 234 -6.47 -4.96 -10.20
C ASN A 234 -7.40 -6.16 -9.95
N ASN A 235 -7.17 -6.95 -8.89
CA ASN A 235 -8.00 -8.10 -8.59
C ASN A 235 -9.24 -7.67 -7.81
N ARG A 236 -10.32 -8.42 -7.99
CA ARG A 236 -11.53 -8.32 -7.18
C ARG A 236 -11.65 -9.54 -6.28
N ILE A 237 -11.67 -9.29 -4.98
CA ILE A 237 -11.76 -10.31 -3.92
C ILE A 237 -13.10 -10.16 -3.21
N TYR A 238 -13.97 -11.17 -3.31
CA TYR A 238 -15.37 -11.04 -2.87
C TYR A 238 -15.61 -11.23 -1.38
N ASN A 239 -15.03 -12.27 -0.81
CA ASN A 239 -15.19 -12.59 0.59
C ASN A 239 -13.89 -13.18 1.14
N GLY A 240 -12.86 -12.35 1.27
CA GLY A 240 -11.65 -12.75 1.99
C GLY A 240 -10.50 -11.78 1.82
N THR A 241 -9.31 -12.25 1.45
CA THR A 241 -8.06 -11.56 1.80
C THR A 241 -6.95 -11.67 0.76
N ILE A 242 -6.03 -10.72 0.80
CA ILE A 242 -4.66 -10.88 0.32
C ILE A 242 -3.77 -11.10 1.54
N SER A 243 -3.20 -12.29 1.67
CA SER A 243 -2.31 -12.62 2.78
C SER A 243 -0.92 -12.94 2.26
N ASP A 244 0.01 -12.06 2.58
CA ASP A 244 1.42 -12.21 2.26
C ASP A 244 2.23 -12.52 3.53
N LEU A 245 2.76 -13.73 3.53
CA LEU A 245 3.64 -14.31 4.55
C LEU A 245 5.00 -14.70 3.94
N SER A 246 5.32 -14.17 2.76
CA SER A 246 6.54 -14.51 2.04
C SER A 246 7.79 -14.02 2.77
N GLY A 247 8.91 -14.71 2.57
CA GLY A 247 10.19 -14.22 3.08
C GLY A 247 10.80 -13.26 2.08
N GLY A 248 10.61 -11.94 2.17
CA GLY A 248 11.13 -11.00 1.15
C GLY A 248 12.67 -10.98 0.94
N ASN A 249 13.17 -10.11 0.06
CA ASN A 249 14.55 -9.96 -0.40
C ASN A 249 15.44 -9.17 0.58
N GLN A 250 16.70 -8.90 0.22
CA GLN A 250 17.62 -8.15 1.08
C GLN A 250 17.10 -6.71 1.34
N TYR A 251 17.40 -6.16 2.52
CA TYR A 251 16.93 -4.84 2.98
C TYR A 251 16.99 -3.74 1.90
N GLY A 252 15.88 -3.01 1.72
CA GLY A 252 15.83 -1.78 0.92
C GLY A 252 15.42 -1.92 -0.54
N ILE A 253 15.01 -3.11 -1.00
CA ILE A 253 14.37 -3.32 -2.31
C ILE A 253 12.89 -3.55 -2.06
N GLU A 254 12.02 -2.78 -2.71
CA GLU A 254 10.58 -3.06 -2.80
C GLU A 254 10.34 -4.24 -3.72
N ASP A 255 9.83 -5.34 -3.17
CA ASP A 255 9.63 -6.60 -3.88
C ASP A 255 8.18 -7.09 -3.87
N GLU A 256 7.37 -6.61 -2.93
CA GLU A 256 5.94 -6.88 -2.89
C GLU A 256 5.11 -5.61 -3.15
N ILE A 257 4.30 -5.65 -4.20
CA ILE A 257 3.40 -4.57 -4.60
C ILE A 257 1.96 -5.09 -4.59
N ILE A 258 1.12 -4.49 -3.77
CA ILE A 258 -0.32 -4.81 -3.68
C ILE A 258 -1.10 -3.55 -4.04
N GLU A 259 -1.67 -3.49 -5.25
CA GLU A 259 -2.24 -2.26 -5.75
C GLU A 259 -3.54 -2.37 -6.54
N ASN A 260 -4.37 -1.32 -6.46
CA ASN A 260 -5.60 -1.20 -7.26
C ASN A 260 -6.59 -2.36 -7.09
N ASN A 261 -6.49 -3.15 -6.01
CA ASN A 261 -7.40 -4.26 -5.75
C ASN A 261 -8.69 -3.75 -5.08
N THR A 262 -9.80 -4.45 -5.33
CA THR A 262 -11.06 -4.26 -4.61
C THR A 262 -11.32 -5.48 -3.74
N ILE A 263 -11.39 -5.30 -2.42
CA ILE A 263 -11.46 -6.38 -1.44
C ILE A 263 -12.70 -6.19 -0.58
N SER A 264 -13.51 -7.23 -0.50
CA SER A 264 -14.60 -7.37 0.47
C SER A 264 -14.28 -8.57 1.37
N ALA A 265 -14.33 -8.37 2.69
CA ALA A 265 -13.94 -9.36 3.67
C ALA A 265 -14.97 -9.44 4.80
N ASP A 266 -15.57 -10.61 5.01
CA ASP A 266 -16.45 -10.87 6.14
C ASP A 266 -15.78 -11.84 7.14
N GLU A 267 -16.05 -11.66 8.43
CA GLU A 267 -15.45 -12.49 9.49
C GLU A 267 -15.72 -13.99 9.35
N SER A 268 -16.79 -14.37 8.63
CA SER A 268 -17.17 -15.76 8.35
C SER A 268 -16.52 -16.33 7.08
N SER A 269 -15.69 -15.56 6.39
CA SER A 269 -14.99 -16.02 5.19
C SER A 269 -14.20 -17.32 5.44
N PRO A 270 -14.28 -18.29 4.51
CA PRO A 270 -13.41 -19.47 4.51
C PRO A 270 -11.91 -19.13 4.48
N ALA A 271 -11.54 -17.93 4.04
CA ALA A 271 -10.15 -17.47 4.02
C ALA A 271 -9.52 -17.33 5.42
N PHE A 272 -10.33 -17.28 6.49
CA PHE A 272 -9.87 -16.97 7.85
C PHE A 272 -9.84 -18.16 8.81
N ILE A 273 -10.01 -19.41 8.34
CA ILE A 273 -10.15 -20.58 9.21
C ILE A 273 -8.91 -20.83 10.09
N ASP A 274 -7.71 -20.51 9.59
CA ASP A 274 -6.43 -20.78 10.27
C ASP A 274 -5.62 -19.50 10.55
N GLU A 275 -6.26 -18.33 10.56
CA GLU A 275 -5.57 -17.05 10.71
C GLU A 275 -5.73 -16.46 12.12
N ASP A 276 -4.60 -16.15 12.76
CA ASP A 276 -4.56 -15.48 14.08
C ASP A 276 -5.21 -14.09 14.03
N TYR A 277 -5.13 -13.42 12.87
CA TYR A 277 -5.70 -12.10 12.66
C TYR A 277 -6.41 -12.03 11.31
N LYS A 278 -7.61 -11.47 11.30
CA LYS A 278 -8.42 -11.29 10.09
C LYS A 278 -8.22 -9.89 9.53
N ALA A 279 -7.81 -9.81 8.27
CA ALA A 279 -7.69 -8.54 7.57
C ALA A 279 -7.98 -8.68 6.08
N GLY A 280 -8.42 -7.59 5.44
CA GLY A 280 -8.51 -7.52 3.98
C GLY A 280 -7.13 -7.65 3.32
N ILE A 281 -6.09 -7.06 3.93
CA ILE A 281 -4.69 -7.27 3.54
C ILE A 281 -3.83 -7.55 4.77
N THR A 282 -3.10 -8.65 4.74
CA THR A 282 -2.04 -8.98 5.69
C THR A 282 -0.70 -8.94 4.99
N ALA A 283 0.25 -8.14 5.49
CA ALA A 283 1.61 -8.06 4.96
C ALA A 283 2.65 -8.38 6.04
N LYS A 284 3.41 -9.46 5.85
CA LYS A 284 4.51 -9.88 6.75
C LYS A 284 5.83 -10.08 6.01
N SER A 285 5.93 -9.66 4.75
CA SER A 285 7.16 -9.74 3.96
C SER A 285 8.27 -8.82 4.50
N ARG A 286 9.44 -8.82 3.84
CA ARG A 286 10.53 -7.93 4.27
C ARG A 286 10.34 -6.49 3.81
N SER A 287 9.58 -6.26 2.75
CA SER A 287 9.16 -4.93 2.33
C SER A 287 7.83 -5.00 1.60
N ALA A 288 7.01 -3.96 1.66
CA ALA A 288 5.76 -3.95 0.91
C ALA A 288 5.32 -2.54 0.54
N THR A 289 4.75 -2.41 -0.65
CA THR A 289 4.02 -1.21 -1.08
C THR A 289 2.56 -1.58 -1.33
N ILE A 290 1.68 -1.06 -0.47
CA ILE A 290 0.24 -1.28 -0.51
C ILE A 290 -0.43 0.02 -0.91
N ARG A 291 -0.97 0.11 -2.13
CA ARG A 291 -1.50 1.38 -2.62
C ARG A 291 -2.76 1.31 -3.47
N ASN A 292 -3.57 2.36 -3.40
CA ASN A 292 -4.76 2.53 -4.23
C ASN A 292 -5.78 1.37 -4.12
N ASN A 293 -5.76 0.59 -3.05
CA ASN A 293 -6.73 -0.49 -2.85
C ASN A 293 -8.04 0.07 -2.26
N THR A 294 -9.16 -0.57 -2.58
CA THR A 294 -10.46 -0.34 -1.92
C THR A 294 -10.79 -1.57 -1.08
N ILE A 295 -10.94 -1.40 0.22
CA ILE A 295 -11.10 -2.48 1.18
C ILE A 295 -12.35 -2.21 2.02
N THR A 296 -13.30 -3.14 2.00
CA THR A 296 -14.49 -3.12 2.85
C THR A 296 -14.49 -4.36 3.72
N CYS A 297 -14.62 -4.19 5.03
CA CYS A 297 -14.64 -5.32 5.96
C CYS A 297 -15.84 -5.26 6.91
N THR A 298 -16.45 -6.41 7.15
CA THR A 298 -17.58 -6.60 8.08
C THR A 298 -17.25 -7.60 9.18
N GLY A 299 -17.84 -7.41 10.35
CA GLY A 299 -17.54 -8.17 11.56
C GLY A 299 -16.16 -7.86 12.11
N HIS A 300 -15.56 -8.83 12.81
CA HIS A 300 -14.27 -8.67 13.46
C HIS A 300 -13.08 -8.84 12.48
N VAL A 301 -12.98 -7.95 11.50
CA VAL A 301 -11.96 -7.95 10.43
C VAL A 301 -11.34 -6.55 10.28
N SER A 302 -10.02 -6.48 10.20
CA SER A 302 -9.25 -5.25 10.01
C SER A 302 -9.04 -4.91 8.52
N GLY A 303 -8.69 -3.66 8.21
CA GLY A 303 -8.39 -3.26 6.83
C GLY A 303 -7.05 -3.79 6.35
N ILE A 304 -5.97 -3.17 6.83
CA ILE A 304 -4.59 -3.56 6.57
C ILE A 304 -3.92 -3.89 7.90
N ARG A 305 -3.35 -5.09 8.04
CA ARG A 305 -2.45 -5.42 9.16
C ARG A 305 -1.06 -5.74 8.62
N SER A 306 -0.07 -5.01 9.10
CA SER A 306 1.32 -5.22 8.69
C SER A 306 2.26 -5.40 9.87
N SER A 307 3.08 -6.44 9.78
CA SER A 307 4.31 -6.62 10.56
C SER A 307 5.49 -6.86 9.61
N ALA A 308 5.40 -6.30 8.40
CA ALA A 308 6.45 -6.37 7.40
C ALA A 308 7.75 -5.74 7.91
N GLY A 309 8.85 -6.01 7.21
CA GLY A 309 10.15 -5.39 7.47
C GLY A 309 10.17 -3.90 7.10
N ALA A 310 11.17 -3.50 6.31
CA ALA A 310 11.29 -2.15 5.81
C ALA A 310 11.93 -2.13 4.41
N PRO A 311 11.42 -1.29 3.48
CA PRO A 311 10.33 -0.31 3.66
C PRO A 311 8.91 -0.91 3.76
N LEU A 312 8.00 -0.18 4.41
CA LEU A 312 6.55 -0.36 4.26
C LEU A 312 5.87 0.95 3.81
N HIS A 313 5.26 0.94 2.63
CA HIS A 313 4.48 2.06 2.13
C HIS A 313 2.99 1.71 2.09
N ILE A 314 2.14 2.53 2.71
CA ILE A 314 0.68 2.41 2.66
C ILE A 314 0.09 3.71 2.13
N ILE A 315 -0.32 3.71 0.86
CA ILE A 315 -0.57 4.96 0.11
C ILE A 315 -1.94 4.95 -0.57
N ASN A 316 -2.75 5.99 -0.35
CA ASN A 316 -4.01 6.22 -1.09
C ASN A 316 -5.02 5.06 -1.07
N ASN A 317 -5.02 4.24 -0.01
CA ASN A 317 -6.02 3.19 0.14
C ASN A 317 -7.33 3.77 0.69
N THR A 318 -8.46 3.20 0.29
CA THR A 318 -9.78 3.48 0.87
C THR A 318 -10.23 2.27 1.68
N ILE A 319 -10.47 2.45 2.97
CA ILE A 319 -10.76 1.39 3.93
C ILE A 319 -12.07 1.72 4.65
N ALA A 320 -13.03 0.82 4.60
CA ALA A 320 -14.30 0.93 5.30
C ALA A 320 -14.49 -0.30 6.20
N LEU A 321 -14.67 -0.06 7.48
CA LEU A 321 -14.94 -1.07 8.50
C LEU A 321 -16.29 -0.80 9.16
N ASP A 322 -16.85 -1.81 9.83
CA ASP A 322 -17.98 -1.61 10.73
C ASP A 322 -17.62 -0.63 11.86
N GLU A 323 -18.59 0.20 12.24
CA GLU A 323 -18.41 1.20 13.29
C GLU A 323 -18.44 0.54 14.68
N VAL A 324 -17.46 0.90 15.51
CA VAL A 324 -17.34 0.40 16.89
C VAL A 324 -17.81 1.49 17.86
N GLN A 325 -18.82 1.17 18.67
CA GLN A 325 -19.34 2.08 19.70
C GLN A 325 -18.75 1.81 21.09
N ILE A 326 -18.33 0.57 21.33
CA ILE A 326 -17.70 0.13 22.58
C ILE A 326 -16.41 -0.59 22.17
N PRO A 327 -15.23 -0.04 22.49
CA PRO A 327 -13.97 -0.64 22.09
C PRO A 327 -13.68 -1.90 22.89
N ASP A 328 -12.94 -2.83 22.29
CA ASP A 328 -12.32 -3.92 23.01
C ASP A 328 -11.32 -3.39 24.06
N PRO A 329 -11.20 -4.05 25.21
CA PRO A 329 -10.27 -3.62 26.26
C PRO A 329 -8.81 -3.63 25.82
N ASP A 330 -8.44 -4.55 24.93
CA ASP A 330 -7.10 -4.60 24.34
C ASP A 330 -7.10 -3.89 22.97
N PRO A 331 -6.34 -2.78 22.81
CA PRO A 331 -6.33 -2.01 21.58
C PRO A 331 -5.81 -2.77 20.35
N VAL A 332 -5.05 -3.87 20.51
CA VAL A 332 -4.54 -4.64 19.36
C VAL A 332 -5.49 -5.72 18.87
N GLU A 333 -6.44 -6.11 19.72
CA GLU A 333 -7.42 -7.15 19.43
C GLU A 333 -8.60 -6.60 18.62
N GLY A 334 -8.96 -5.33 18.78
CA GLY A 334 -10.07 -4.72 18.05
C GLY A 334 -9.89 -4.62 16.53
N THR A 335 -10.93 -4.16 15.83
CA THR A 335 -10.90 -3.90 14.38
C THR A 335 -10.14 -2.62 14.07
N ILE A 336 -9.18 -2.68 13.16
CA ILE A 336 -8.27 -1.56 12.89
C ILE A 336 -8.21 -1.29 11.39
N GLY A 337 -8.33 -0.02 11.00
CA GLY A 337 -8.21 0.40 9.60
C GLY A 337 -6.81 0.07 9.07
N ILE A 338 -5.79 0.61 9.72
CA ILE A 338 -4.38 0.28 9.48
C ILE A 338 -3.69 -0.04 10.80
N PHE A 339 -3.29 -1.30 10.97
CA PHE A 339 -2.39 -1.72 12.05
C PHE A 339 -0.97 -1.82 11.51
N ASN A 340 -0.06 -1.05 12.09
CA ASN A 340 1.32 -0.99 11.64
C ASN A 340 2.30 -1.35 12.78
N TYR A 341 2.95 -2.49 12.60
CA TYR A 341 4.03 -3.00 13.45
C TYR A 341 5.32 -3.23 12.65
N SER A 342 5.55 -2.41 11.63
CA SER A 342 6.63 -2.60 10.65
C SER A 342 7.81 -1.65 10.90
N GLY A 343 8.85 -1.74 10.07
CA GLY A 343 10.00 -0.84 10.14
C GLY A 343 9.72 0.57 9.58
N TRP A 344 10.71 1.18 8.93
CA TRP A 344 10.58 2.52 8.35
C TRP A 344 9.70 2.51 7.08
N GLY A 345 9.08 3.65 6.76
CA GLY A 345 8.15 3.76 5.64
C GLY A 345 7.22 4.96 5.72
N GLU A 346 6.20 5.01 4.85
CA GLU A 346 5.25 6.12 4.74
C GLU A 346 3.81 5.64 4.76
N VAL A 347 2.95 6.35 5.49
CA VAL A 347 1.50 6.13 5.51
C VAL A 347 0.81 7.43 5.09
N THR A 348 0.38 7.52 3.84
CA THR A 348 -0.10 8.79 3.28
C THR A 348 -1.31 8.69 2.35
N GLY A 349 -2.19 9.69 2.40
CA GLY A 349 -3.31 9.81 1.46
C GLY A 349 -4.44 8.79 1.66
N ASN A 350 -4.41 7.97 2.72
CA ASN A 350 -5.41 6.94 2.95
C ASN A 350 -6.71 7.54 3.48
N LYS A 351 -7.84 6.94 3.12
CA LYS A 351 -9.18 7.26 3.64
C LYS A 351 -9.69 6.07 4.43
N ILE A 352 -10.03 6.28 5.70
CA ILE A 352 -10.39 5.22 6.62
C ILE A 352 -11.69 5.61 7.32
N SER A 353 -12.67 4.71 7.32
CA SER A 353 -13.91 4.89 8.06
C SER A 353 -14.27 3.69 8.93
N GLY A 354 -14.74 3.93 10.15
CA GLY A 354 -15.13 2.87 11.08
C GLY A 354 -13.96 2.21 11.81
N GLY A 355 -14.23 1.08 12.46
CA GLY A 355 -13.28 0.34 13.27
C GLY A 355 -13.10 0.91 14.69
N GLN A 356 -12.44 0.14 15.55
CA GLN A 356 -12.00 0.62 16.85
C GLN A 356 -10.89 1.66 16.73
N HIS A 357 -9.91 1.40 15.87
CA HIS A 357 -8.85 2.35 15.56
C HIS A 357 -8.80 2.61 14.06
N GLY A 358 -8.81 3.88 13.64
CA GLY A 358 -8.54 4.20 12.24
C GLY A 358 -7.09 3.85 11.88
N TYR A 359 -6.15 4.31 12.70
CA TYR A 359 -4.73 3.97 12.62
C TYR A 359 -4.20 3.56 13.99
N PHE A 360 -3.48 2.44 14.03
CA PHE A 360 -2.74 1.99 15.21
C PHE A 360 -1.29 1.69 14.82
N SER A 361 -0.33 2.30 15.51
CA SER A 361 1.10 2.10 15.24
C SER A 361 1.95 1.91 16.48
N LYS A 362 2.87 0.95 16.37
CA LYS A 362 4.06 0.84 17.23
C LYS A 362 5.35 0.84 16.39
N ALA A 363 5.24 1.31 15.14
CA ALA A 363 6.26 1.18 14.10
C ALA A 363 7.26 2.34 14.08
N GLY A 364 8.37 2.12 13.36
CA GLY A 364 9.37 3.15 13.04
C GLY A 364 9.03 3.98 11.81
N THR A 365 7.73 4.09 11.46
CA THR A 365 7.23 4.85 10.31
C THR A 365 7.82 6.26 10.31
N ILE A 366 8.22 6.75 9.14
CA ILE A 366 8.86 8.07 9.01
C ILE A 366 7.78 9.15 9.01
N GLN A 367 6.66 8.89 8.33
CA GLN A 367 5.65 9.91 8.07
C GLN A 367 4.23 9.32 8.07
N PHE A 368 3.32 10.02 8.75
CA PHE A 368 1.88 9.81 8.67
C PHE A 368 1.20 11.10 8.21
N ALA A 369 0.81 11.17 6.94
CA ALA A 369 0.40 12.45 6.34
C ALA A 369 -0.78 12.38 5.38
N ARG A 370 -1.57 13.46 5.30
CA ARG A 370 -2.66 13.59 4.31
C ARG A 370 -3.70 12.46 4.35
N ASN A 371 -3.82 11.77 5.48
CA ASN A 371 -4.83 10.74 5.68
C ASN A 371 -6.15 11.37 6.18
N GLU A 372 -7.27 10.76 5.82
CA GLU A 372 -8.60 11.08 6.33
C GLU A 372 -9.12 9.90 7.15
N ILE A 373 -9.46 10.14 8.41
CA ILE A 373 -10.03 9.15 9.31
C ILE A 373 -11.35 9.69 9.85
N GLU A 374 -12.43 8.93 9.72
CA GLU A 374 -13.74 9.29 10.28
C GLU A 374 -14.50 8.11 10.87
N ARG A 375 -15.43 8.36 11.80
CA ARG A 375 -16.34 7.34 12.38
C ARG A 375 -15.66 6.11 13.02
N ALA A 376 -14.34 6.13 13.19
CA ALA A 376 -13.64 5.18 14.06
C ALA A 376 -13.98 5.47 15.52
N TYR A 377 -13.83 4.50 16.42
CA TYR A 377 -13.90 4.79 17.86
C TYR A 377 -12.76 5.72 18.26
N THR A 378 -11.51 5.36 17.97
CA THR A 378 -10.36 6.27 18.06
C THR A 378 -9.79 6.50 16.67
N GLY A 379 -9.58 7.76 16.30
CA GLY A 379 -9.04 8.08 14.98
C GLY A 379 -7.61 7.56 14.80
N PHE A 380 -6.69 8.07 15.61
CA PHE A 380 -5.26 7.78 15.53
C PHE A 380 -4.72 7.35 16.88
N TYR A 381 -3.97 6.25 16.94
CA TYR A 381 -3.22 5.84 18.12
C TYR A 381 -1.80 5.46 17.69
N SER A 382 -0.78 6.23 18.11
CA SER A 382 0.61 5.86 17.86
C SER A 382 1.50 5.90 19.10
N MET A 383 2.41 4.92 19.15
CA MET A 383 3.60 4.84 20.01
C MET A 383 4.90 4.98 19.19
N GLY A 384 4.80 5.36 17.92
CA GLY A 384 5.90 5.36 16.95
C GLY A 384 6.77 6.61 16.98
N ALA A 385 7.51 6.82 15.88
CA ALA A 385 8.41 7.95 15.69
C ALA A 385 8.01 8.81 14.47
N GLU A 386 6.74 8.77 14.07
CA GLU A 386 6.27 9.42 12.84
C GLU A 386 6.24 10.94 12.94
N VAL A 387 6.56 11.61 11.84
CA VAL A 387 6.13 12.99 11.61
C VAL A 387 4.65 12.96 11.19
N VAL A 388 3.78 13.61 11.97
CA VAL A 388 2.32 13.53 11.80
C VAL A 388 1.75 14.85 11.30
N HIS A 389 1.31 14.92 10.03
CA HIS A 389 0.85 16.20 9.49
C HIS A 389 -0.19 16.18 8.37
N HIS A 390 -0.96 17.26 8.23
CA HIS A 390 -1.95 17.43 7.16
C HIS A 390 -3.03 16.33 7.14
N ASN A 391 -3.27 15.65 8.26
CA ASN A 391 -4.32 14.64 8.37
C ASN A 391 -5.65 15.29 8.78
N SER A 392 -6.76 14.67 8.41
CA SER A 392 -8.11 15.03 8.84
C SER A 392 -8.68 13.88 9.67
N ILE A 393 -8.89 14.09 10.96
CA ILE A 393 -9.43 13.10 11.90
C ILE A 393 -10.69 13.69 12.53
N LYS A 394 -11.86 13.14 12.18
CA LYS A 394 -13.14 13.77 12.52
C LYS A 394 -14.23 12.78 12.87
N ASN A 395 -15.20 13.24 13.65
CA ASN A 395 -16.42 12.47 13.93
C ASN A 395 -16.14 11.07 14.49
N CYS A 396 -15.06 10.90 15.26
CA CYS A 396 -14.79 9.65 15.97
C CYS A 396 -15.74 9.51 17.18
N TYR A 397 -16.09 8.27 17.54
CA TYR A 397 -16.99 7.97 18.66
C TYR A 397 -16.31 8.05 20.04
N GLY A 398 -14.98 8.07 20.06
CA GLY A 398 -14.11 8.33 21.19
C GLY A 398 -13.15 9.47 20.86
N ASP A 399 -11.87 9.33 21.18
CA ASP A 399 -10.88 10.39 20.94
C ASP A 399 -10.47 10.50 19.46
N GLY A 400 -10.12 11.71 19.04
CA GLY A 400 -9.50 11.93 17.73
C GLY A 400 -8.12 11.28 17.65
N MET A 401 -7.21 11.66 18.55
CA MET A 401 -5.85 11.13 18.60
C MET A 401 -5.47 10.71 20.02
N ILE A 402 -4.82 9.55 20.15
CA ILE A 402 -4.12 9.09 21.36
C ILE A 402 -2.63 9.04 21.06
N LEU A 403 -1.87 9.85 21.77
CA LEU A 403 -0.43 9.95 21.60
C LEU A 403 0.26 9.32 22.81
N ASP A 404 0.92 8.20 22.57
CA ASP A 404 1.49 7.37 23.63
C ASP A 404 3.01 7.25 23.50
N GLY A 405 3.69 8.40 23.57
CA GLY A 405 5.13 8.51 23.41
C GLY A 405 5.58 8.69 21.96
N LEU A 406 4.70 9.25 21.11
CA LEU A 406 5.03 9.65 19.74
C LEU A 406 6.24 10.58 19.74
N ARG A 407 7.32 10.21 19.04
CA ARG A 407 8.56 11.00 19.06
C ARG A 407 8.63 12.12 18.03
N GLY A 408 7.87 12.04 16.94
CA GLY A 408 7.91 13.04 15.88
C GLY A 408 6.95 14.20 16.12
N PRO A 409 7.15 15.34 15.43
CA PRO A 409 6.31 16.52 15.58
C PRO A 409 4.94 16.33 14.92
N LEU A 410 3.94 17.05 15.46
CA LEU A 410 2.55 17.01 15.00
C LEU A 410 2.08 18.41 14.57
N PHE A 411 1.77 18.59 13.28
CA PHE A 411 1.44 19.91 12.72
C PHE A 411 0.46 19.89 11.54
N ASN A 412 -0.25 20.98 11.28
CA ASN A 412 -1.22 21.13 10.18
C ASN A 412 -2.31 20.03 10.14
N ASN A 413 -2.63 19.38 11.26
CA ASN A 413 -3.72 18.40 11.29
C ASN A 413 -5.06 19.07 11.62
N THR A 414 -6.16 18.49 11.13
CA THR A 414 -7.53 18.89 11.48
C THR A 414 -8.15 17.78 12.32
N ILE A 415 -8.47 18.07 13.57
CA ILE A 415 -8.96 17.13 14.58
C ILE A 415 -10.26 17.70 15.17
N GLN A 416 -11.41 17.24 14.66
CA GLN A 416 -12.67 17.94 14.90
C GLN A 416 -13.87 17.05 15.16
N ASN A 417 -14.79 17.54 15.99
CA ASN A 417 -16.10 16.91 16.21
C ASN A 417 -16.02 15.44 16.67
N ASN A 418 -14.95 15.08 17.39
CA ASN A 418 -14.83 13.75 17.99
C ASN A 418 -15.62 13.75 19.30
N ALA A 419 -16.33 12.67 19.62
CA ALA A 419 -17.16 12.61 20.82
C ALA A 419 -16.34 12.60 22.12
N GLY A 420 -15.09 12.11 22.06
CA GLY A 420 -14.10 12.19 23.14
C GLY A 420 -13.25 13.46 23.07
N SER A 421 -11.97 13.33 23.42
CA SER A 421 -11.01 14.43 23.36
C SER A 421 -10.48 14.59 21.93
N GLY A 422 -10.07 15.79 21.55
CA GLY A 422 -9.38 16.00 20.27
C GLY A 422 -8.06 15.22 20.25
N ILE A 423 -7.17 15.56 21.18
CA ILE A 423 -5.91 14.86 21.42
C ILE A 423 -5.85 14.44 22.89
N ARG A 424 -5.58 13.16 23.14
CA ARG A 424 -5.28 12.59 24.45
C ARG A 424 -3.79 12.21 24.51
N LEU A 425 -3.08 12.74 25.51
CA LEU A 425 -1.65 12.50 25.72
C LEU A 425 -1.42 11.52 26.88
N LEU A 426 -0.83 10.36 26.59
CA LEU A 426 -0.51 9.35 27.59
C LEU A 426 0.96 9.41 28.02
N ARG A 427 1.89 9.65 27.08
CA ARG A 427 3.34 9.70 27.33
C ARG A 427 4.04 10.80 26.53
N MET A 428 5.03 11.45 27.17
CA MET A 428 5.90 12.50 26.64
C MET A 428 7.26 11.94 26.15
N PRO A 429 8.07 12.67 25.34
CA PRO A 429 7.86 14.04 24.81
C PRO A 429 7.01 14.07 23.54
N ILE A 430 6.25 15.15 23.35
CA ILE A 430 5.45 15.42 22.14
C ILE A 430 5.57 16.92 21.80
N ASP A 431 5.70 17.26 20.51
CA ASP A 431 5.73 18.66 20.02
C ASP A 431 4.52 18.93 19.10
N LEU A 432 3.54 19.66 19.63
CA LEU A 432 2.34 20.12 18.91
C LEU A 432 2.52 21.54 18.34
N GLY A 433 3.71 22.15 18.46
CA GLY A 433 4.03 23.45 17.88
C GLY A 433 4.90 24.36 18.74
N GLY A 434 5.92 24.96 18.11
CA GLY A 434 6.83 25.94 18.71
C GLY A 434 8.02 25.35 19.47
N GLY A 435 8.08 24.03 19.64
CA GLY A 435 9.11 23.34 20.41
C GLY A 435 10.47 23.22 19.72
N GLN A 436 11.32 22.37 20.31
CA GLN A 436 12.72 22.16 19.92
C GLN A 436 12.87 21.62 18.49
N ASP A 437 11.85 20.93 17.97
CA ASP A 437 11.89 20.28 16.65
C ASP A 437 11.47 21.21 15.51
N THR A 438 11.38 22.52 15.75
CA THR A 438 10.90 23.52 14.78
C THR A 438 9.47 23.27 14.28
N CYS A 439 8.68 22.51 15.05
CA CYS A 439 7.29 22.20 14.72
C CYS A 439 6.49 23.50 14.54
N PRO A 440 5.83 23.72 13.38
CA PRO A 440 5.09 24.95 13.14
C PRO A 440 3.76 25.03 13.91
N GLY A 441 3.27 23.92 14.46
CA GLY A 441 1.94 23.81 15.05
C GLY A 441 0.86 23.83 13.99
N LEU A 442 -0.03 24.82 14.00
CA LEU A 442 -1.10 25.00 13.01
C LEU A 442 -2.08 23.82 12.94
N ASN A 443 -2.21 23.06 14.02
CA ASN A 443 -3.28 22.09 14.15
C ASN A 443 -4.59 22.82 14.45
N VAL A 444 -5.69 22.33 13.86
CA VAL A 444 -7.04 22.77 14.15
C VAL A 444 -7.70 21.71 15.02
N ILE A 445 -7.92 22.02 16.28
CA ILE A 445 -8.43 21.10 17.30
C ILE A 445 -9.67 21.76 17.88
N THR A 446 -10.86 21.38 17.42
CA THR A 446 -12.10 22.13 17.72
C THR A 446 -13.34 21.23 17.74
N GLY A 447 -14.34 21.57 18.54
CA GLY A 447 -15.67 20.94 18.56
C GLY A 447 -15.66 19.53 19.15
N ASN A 448 -14.62 19.16 19.88
CA ASN A 448 -14.51 17.84 20.49
C ASN A 448 -15.34 17.78 21.77
N GLY A 449 -15.97 16.63 22.05
CA GLY A 449 -16.99 16.51 23.10
C GLY A 449 -16.46 16.61 24.53
N ASN A 450 -15.18 16.30 24.74
CA ASN A 450 -14.48 16.44 26.02
C ASN A 450 -13.60 17.71 26.02
N TYR A 451 -12.28 17.55 25.95
CA TYR A 451 -11.31 18.65 25.81
C TYR A 451 -10.65 18.53 24.44
N ASP A 452 -10.26 19.65 23.84
CA ASP A 452 -9.43 19.64 22.64
C ASP A 452 -8.08 18.98 22.91
N LEU A 453 -7.50 19.24 24.09
CA LEU A 453 -6.28 18.60 24.58
C LEU A 453 -6.47 18.06 26.00
N TYR A 454 -6.39 16.74 26.15
CA TYR A 454 -6.45 16.05 27.44
C TYR A 454 -5.10 15.41 27.77
N ILE A 455 -4.52 15.76 28.92
CA ILE A 455 -3.18 15.36 29.32
C ILE A 455 -3.29 14.39 30.50
N GLU A 456 -3.07 13.11 30.27
CA GLU A 456 -2.98 12.10 31.34
C GLU A 456 -1.54 11.88 31.81
N SER A 457 -0.57 12.38 31.06
CA SER A 457 0.85 12.10 31.26
C SER A 457 1.46 12.90 32.41
N ILE A 458 2.41 12.27 33.11
CA ILE A 458 3.35 12.92 34.04
C ILE A 458 4.79 12.67 33.55
N SER A 459 5.63 13.71 33.52
CA SER A 459 7.03 13.56 33.10
C SER A 459 7.95 14.60 33.73
N GLU A 460 8.88 14.16 34.58
CA GLU A 460 9.95 15.02 35.13
C GLU A 460 11.05 15.32 34.10
N LEU A 461 11.25 14.42 33.12
CA LEU A 461 12.24 14.59 32.06
C LEU A 461 11.78 15.58 30.98
N HIS A 462 10.47 15.67 30.77
CA HIS A 462 9.84 16.53 29.77
C HIS A 462 8.70 17.33 30.41
N PRO A 463 9.01 18.31 31.28
CA PRO A 463 8.01 19.04 32.06
C PRO A 463 7.25 20.10 31.26
N MET A 464 7.55 20.25 29.97
CA MET A 464 6.93 21.24 29.10
C MET A 464 6.41 20.59 27.82
N LEU A 465 5.13 20.77 27.55
CA LEU A 465 4.47 20.43 26.30
C LEU A 465 4.36 21.68 25.44
N PHE A 466 4.88 21.61 24.21
CA PHE A 466 4.77 22.71 23.25
C PHE A 466 3.51 22.55 22.40
N ALA A 467 2.62 23.53 22.45
CA ALA A 467 1.36 23.56 21.72
C ALA A 467 1.05 24.95 21.13
N ARG A 468 2.10 25.67 20.74
CA ARG A 468 1.96 27.00 20.14
C ARG A 468 1.41 26.92 18.72
N PHE A 469 0.72 27.99 18.35
CA PHE A 469 0.15 28.25 17.03
C PHE A 469 -0.89 27.24 16.58
N ASN A 470 -1.63 26.65 17.52
CA ASN A 470 -2.80 25.82 17.22
C ASN A 470 -4.10 26.65 17.30
N VAL A 471 -5.13 26.16 16.62
CA VAL A 471 -6.50 26.70 16.65
C VAL A 471 -7.33 25.83 17.59
N TRP A 472 -8.00 26.48 18.54
CA TRP A 472 -8.86 25.88 19.57
C TRP A 472 -10.29 26.39 19.43
N ASP A 473 -11.23 25.82 20.18
CA ASP A 473 -12.61 26.33 20.24
C ASP A 473 -12.67 27.77 20.77
N HIS A 474 -11.77 28.12 21.70
CA HIS A 474 -11.65 29.47 22.25
C HIS A 474 -10.38 30.18 21.74
N SER A 475 -10.39 31.51 21.84
CA SER A 475 -9.25 32.36 21.43
C SER A 475 -8.61 33.12 22.59
N ASP A 476 -9.31 33.24 23.72
CA ASP A 476 -8.78 33.80 24.95
C ASP A 476 -7.99 32.72 25.73
N PRO A 477 -6.76 33.00 26.20
CA PRO A 477 -5.95 32.01 26.92
C PRO A 477 -6.58 31.46 28.19
N MET A 478 -7.38 32.25 28.92
CA MET A 478 -8.04 31.78 30.13
C MET A 478 -9.15 30.80 29.78
N GLU A 479 -9.91 31.08 28.72
CA GLU A 479 -10.93 30.18 28.21
C GLU A 479 -10.30 28.89 27.67
N ILE A 480 -9.19 28.99 26.93
CA ILE A 480 -8.45 27.82 26.44
C ILE A 480 -7.95 26.94 27.59
N MET A 481 -7.35 27.53 28.63
CA MET A 481 -6.91 26.77 29.80
C MET A 481 -8.07 26.15 30.60
N GLN A 482 -9.26 26.73 30.52
CA GLN A 482 -10.41 26.27 31.30
C GLN A 482 -11.25 25.22 30.56
N PHE A 483 -11.41 25.38 29.25
CA PHE A 483 -12.38 24.62 28.45
C PHE A 483 -11.73 23.73 27.39
N ASP A 484 -10.58 24.14 26.83
CA ASP A 484 -9.97 23.43 25.69
C ASP A 484 -8.86 22.49 26.15
N ILE A 485 -8.10 22.87 27.18
CA ILE A 485 -6.96 22.12 27.69
C ILE A 485 -7.25 21.66 29.11
N ARG A 486 -7.14 20.35 29.36
CA ARG A 486 -7.18 19.79 30.72
C ARG A 486 -5.93 19.01 31.05
N ASP A 487 -5.35 19.37 32.18
CA ASP A 487 -4.39 18.55 32.91
C ASP A 487 -5.17 17.54 33.78
N GLY A 488 -5.11 16.26 33.41
CA GLY A 488 -5.75 15.16 34.12
C GLY A 488 -4.94 14.66 35.31
N SER A 489 -3.70 15.14 35.50
CA SER A 489 -2.91 14.82 36.68
C SER A 489 -3.34 15.74 37.84
N ASP A 490 -4.30 15.30 38.65
CA ASP A 490 -4.64 15.93 39.94
C ASP A 490 -3.47 15.86 40.97
N SER A 491 -2.24 15.62 40.50
CA SER A 491 -1.02 15.38 41.26
C SER A 491 0.09 16.29 40.75
N THR A 492 0.96 16.74 41.65
CA THR A 492 2.04 17.74 41.45
C THR A 492 3.17 17.34 40.47
N GLY A 493 2.94 16.39 39.56
CA GLY A 493 3.88 15.88 38.55
C GLY A 493 3.80 16.64 37.24
N LEU A 494 4.14 17.93 37.32
CA LEU A 494 3.98 19.04 36.37
C LEU A 494 4.37 18.72 34.90
N VAL A 495 3.38 18.59 34.01
CA VAL A 495 3.55 18.96 32.60
C VAL A 495 2.91 20.33 32.40
N THR A 496 3.74 21.36 32.22
CA THR A 496 3.27 22.71 31.87
C THR A 496 3.02 22.78 30.37
N VAL A 497 1.90 23.37 29.97
CA VAL A 497 1.57 23.57 28.56
C VAL A 497 1.99 24.97 28.12
N ASP A 498 2.98 25.04 27.22
CA ASP A 498 3.35 26.26 26.50
C ASP A 498 2.49 26.37 25.24
N PHE A 499 1.42 27.16 25.30
CA PHE A 499 0.54 27.41 24.16
C PHE A 499 0.44 28.91 23.83
N SER A 500 0.14 29.19 22.57
CA SER A 500 -0.10 30.53 22.05
C SER A 500 -1.03 30.38 20.84
N PRO A 501 -2.33 30.69 20.95
CA PRO A 501 -3.29 30.41 19.87
C PRO A 501 -2.92 31.13 18.56
N VAL A 502 -3.37 30.60 17.41
CA VAL A 502 -3.24 31.32 16.13
C VAL A 502 -3.96 32.66 16.22
N GLY A 503 -3.25 33.75 15.92
CA GLY A 503 -3.80 35.10 16.04
C GLY A 503 -3.76 35.70 17.45
N TYR A 504 -3.19 34.99 18.43
CA TYR A 504 -2.89 35.55 19.75
C TYR A 504 -1.85 36.67 19.64
N LEU A 505 -2.32 37.89 19.48
CA LEU A 505 -1.57 39.10 19.76
C LEU A 505 -1.50 39.21 21.27
N GLY A 506 -0.54 38.51 21.90
CA GLY A 506 -0.38 38.55 23.34
C GLY A 506 -0.35 39.98 23.86
N VAL A 507 -1.30 40.31 24.73
CA VAL A 507 -1.10 41.39 25.70
C VAL A 507 -0.29 40.74 26.82
N ILE A 508 1.03 40.82 26.70
CA ILE A 508 1.94 40.54 27.81
C ILE A 508 1.96 41.82 28.65
N THR A 509 1.49 41.69 29.90
CA THR A 509 1.53 42.64 31.02
C THR A 509 1.91 44.08 30.67
N GLN A 510 0.87 44.90 30.64
CA GLN A 510 0.84 46.35 30.75
C GLN A 510 1.84 46.86 31.81
N GLU A 511 2.94 47.50 31.37
CA GLU A 511 3.47 48.74 32.01
C GLU A 511 4.68 49.41 31.31
N SER A 512 5.42 48.81 30.35
CA SER A 512 6.67 49.44 29.86
C SER A 512 6.80 49.77 28.35
N VAL A 513 5.87 49.39 27.46
CA VAL A 513 6.01 49.61 25.99
C VAL A 513 4.86 50.43 25.37
N ASP A 514 3.93 50.98 26.17
CA ASP A 514 2.80 51.80 25.66
C ASP A 514 3.21 53.15 25.02
N ASN A 515 4.51 53.45 25.01
CA ASN A 515 5.05 54.71 24.53
C ASN A 515 5.83 54.62 23.21
N LEU A 516 5.67 53.53 22.43
CA LEU A 516 6.24 53.43 21.08
C LEU A 516 5.32 54.07 20.04
N VAL A 517 5.81 55.11 19.37
CA VAL A 517 5.16 55.78 18.24
C VAL A 517 5.91 55.44 16.95
N LEU A 518 5.16 55.01 15.92
CA LEU A 518 5.68 54.79 14.56
C LEU A 518 5.18 55.89 13.64
N PHE A 519 6.09 56.57 12.94
CA PHE A 519 5.72 57.61 11.99
C PHE A 519 6.77 57.82 10.90
N PRO A 520 6.41 58.36 9.73
CA PRO A 520 5.03 58.57 9.28
C PRO A 520 4.32 57.22 9.03
N ASN A 521 3.00 57.22 9.07
CA ASN A 521 2.20 56.08 8.62
C ASN A 521 0.98 56.66 7.89
N PRO A 522 0.90 56.60 6.55
CA PRO A 522 1.77 55.83 5.64
C PRO A 522 3.21 56.35 5.51
N ALA A 523 4.17 55.46 5.16
CA ALA A 523 5.59 55.78 4.97
C ALA A 523 6.09 55.43 3.56
N SER A 524 7.03 56.23 3.02
CA SER A 524 7.56 56.06 1.67
C SER A 524 8.97 55.47 1.63
N SER A 525 9.91 56.02 2.41
CA SER A 525 11.33 55.61 2.38
C SER A 525 11.94 55.39 3.76
N VAL A 526 11.41 56.05 4.79
CA VAL A 526 11.91 55.94 6.17
C VAL A 526 10.74 55.76 7.11
N LEU A 527 10.91 54.87 8.10
CA LEU A 527 9.98 54.68 9.21
C LEU A 527 10.73 54.96 10.52
N ASN A 528 10.20 55.88 11.31
CA ASN A 528 10.78 56.28 12.59
C ASN A 528 10.13 55.52 13.74
N PHE A 529 10.97 55.13 14.70
CA PHE A 529 10.60 54.46 15.94
C PHE A 529 10.95 55.38 17.11
N GLU A 530 9.95 55.98 17.76
CA GLU A 530 10.13 56.84 18.93
C GLU A 530 9.63 56.11 20.19
N PHE A 531 10.54 55.82 21.12
CA PHE A 531 10.24 55.23 22.43
C PHE A 531 10.24 56.32 23.51
N ARG A 532 9.11 56.58 24.17
CA ARG A 532 9.08 57.52 25.32
C ARG A 532 9.21 56.75 26.64
N GLY A 533 10.44 56.47 27.07
CA GLY A 533 10.72 55.72 28.31
C GLY A 533 12.20 55.65 28.66
N SER A 534 12.55 55.13 29.84
CA SER A 534 13.93 54.99 30.32
C SER A 534 14.73 54.00 29.46
N GLY A 535 15.87 54.45 28.93
CA GLY A 535 16.61 53.83 27.82
C GLY A 535 17.67 52.78 28.17
N GLY A 536 18.27 52.22 27.11
CA GLY A 536 19.45 51.34 27.13
C GLY A 536 19.22 49.87 26.75
N GLN A 537 18.00 49.46 26.40
CA GLN A 537 17.70 48.07 26.01
C GLN A 537 17.84 47.87 24.50
N MET A 538 18.31 46.70 24.09
CA MET A 538 18.35 46.31 22.67
C MET A 538 16.95 45.99 22.19
N VAL A 539 16.56 46.60 21.07
CA VAL A 539 15.30 46.41 20.37
C VAL A 539 15.59 45.69 19.07
N GLN A 540 14.90 44.58 18.84
CA GLN A 540 14.91 43.89 17.55
C GLN A 540 13.57 44.11 16.86
N VAL A 541 13.61 44.54 15.60
CA VAL A 541 12.44 44.84 14.78
C VAL A 541 12.42 43.92 13.57
N SER A 542 11.31 43.23 13.35
CA SER A 542 11.07 42.34 12.22
C SER A 542 9.81 42.77 11.47
N PHE A 543 9.92 42.91 10.16
CA PHE A 543 8.84 43.34 9.26
C PHE A 543 8.29 42.12 8.54
N PHE A 544 6.97 41.91 8.58
CA PHE A 544 6.27 40.82 7.91
C PHE A 544 5.30 41.39 6.88
N ASN A 545 5.28 40.81 5.68
CA ASN A 545 4.33 41.19 4.64
C ASN A 545 2.91 40.65 4.95
N SER A 546 1.94 40.95 4.08
CA SER A 546 0.55 40.49 4.23
C SER A 546 0.36 38.96 4.22
N GLN A 547 1.35 38.20 3.75
CA GLN A 547 1.37 36.74 3.73
C GLN A 547 2.08 36.15 4.97
N GLY A 548 2.54 37.00 5.90
CA GLY A 548 3.25 36.55 7.11
C GLY A 548 4.73 36.22 6.89
N LEU A 549 5.29 36.48 5.71
CA LEU A 549 6.71 36.24 5.41
C LEU A 549 7.56 37.41 5.93
N LEU A 550 8.71 37.08 6.54
CA LEU A 550 9.69 38.07 6.98
C LEU A 550 10.29 38.81 5.77
N ALA A 551 10.08 40.12 5.72
CA ALA A 551 10.54 41.00 4.66
C ALA A 551 11.84 41.72 5.02
N TYR A 552 12.04 42.09 6.30
CA TYR A 552 13.22 42.82 6.75
C TYR A 552 13.43 42.69 8.27
N ARG A 553 14.65 42.89 8.76
CA ARG A 553 15.00 42.94 10.19
C ARG A 553 16.02 44.04 10.47
N ALA A 554 15.86 44.71 11.61
CA ALA A 554 16.80 45.70 12.13
C ALA A 554 16.94 45.61 13.65
N GLU A 555 18.00 46.18 14.19
CA GLU A 555 18.28 46.23 15.63
C GLU A 555 18.80 47.62 16.02
N PHE A 556 18.34 48.15 17.16
CA PHE A 556 18.76 49.45 17.69
C PHE A 556 18.53 49.51 19.21
N SER A 557 18.99 50.56 19.89
CA SER A 557 18.83 50.71 21.35
C SER A 557 17.72 51.68 21.72
N THR A 558 16.99 51.42 22.81
CA THR A 558 16.01 52.36 23.37
C THR A 558 16.70 53.61 23.92
N GLY A 559 16.13 54.79 23.69
CA GLY A 559 16.62 56.07 24.24
C GLY A 559 16.71 57.22 23.23
N GLU A 560 16.67 56.93 21.93
CA GLU A 560 16.64 57.91 20.84
C GLU A 560 15.64 57.49 19.75
N THR A 561 15.16 58.45 18.94
CA THR A 561 14.38 58.14 17.74
C THR A 561 15.27 57.38 16.76
N SER A 562 14.89 56.15 16.43
CA SER A 562 15.62 55.32 15.47
C SER A 562 14.95 55.36 14.10
N GLU A 563 15.72 55.69 13.07
CA GLU A 563 15.25 55.73 11.68
C GLU A 563 15.61 54.42 10.96
N ILE A 564 14.62 53.80 10.33
CA ILE A 564 14.83 52.61 9.49
C ILE A 564 14.52 52.95 8.04
N ASP A 565 15.51 52.76 7.15
CA ASP A 565 15.30 52.81 5.71
C ASP A 565 14.46 51.60 5.25
N ILE A 566 13.29 51.90 4.69
CA ILE A 566 12.30 50.96 4.17
C ILE A 566 12.07 51.15 2.66
N SER A 567 12.91 51.95 1.98
CA SER A 567 12.78 52.25 0.56
C SER A 567 12.82 51.01 -0.34
N HIS A 568 13.49 49.95 0.12
CA HIS A 568 13.62 48.66 -0.54
C HIS A 568 12.38 47.76 -0.40
N LEU A 569 11.44 48.09 0.51
CA LEU A 569 10.21 47.31 0.68
C LEU A 569 9.18 47.65 -0.40
N PRO A 570 8.54 46.64 -1.04
CA PRO A 570 7.41 46.87 -1.94
C PRO A 570 6.25 47.62 -1.27
N PRO A 571 5.45 48.41 -2.01
CA PRO A 571 4.22 49.01 -1.49
C PRO A 571 3.26 47.94 -0.95
N GLY A 572 2.71 48.17 0.24
CA GLY A 572 1.87 47.17 0.91
C GLY A 572 1.67 47.41 2.40
N ILE A 573 0.84 46.55 3.00
CA ILE A 573 0.63 46.52 4.45
C ILE A 573 1.68 45.61 5.08
N TYR A 574 2.32 46.11 6.14
CA TYR A 574 3.31 45.35 6.90
C TYR A 574 2.93 45.29 8.37
N LEU A 575 3.17 44.12 8.97
CA LEU A 575 3.19 43.92 10.41
C LEU A 575 4.63 44.07 10.91
N VAL A 576 4.84 44.94 11.88
CA VAL A 576 6.14 45.21 12.49
C VAL A 576 6.12 44.61 13.87
N ARG A 577 6.91 43.55 14.07
CA ARG A 577 7.15 42.92 15.35
C ARG A 577 8.37 43.56 15.99
N ILE A 578 8.20 44.12 17.17
CA ILE A 578 9.25 44.75 17.97
C ILE A 578 9.43 43.91 19.24
N SER A 579 10.63 43.41 19.49
CA SER A 579 11.00 42.72 20.72
C SER A 579 12.05 43.51 21.49
N CYS A 580 11.82 43.72 22.78
CA CYS A 580 12.71 44.47 23.68
C CYS A 580 12.76 43.74 25.03
N GLY A 581 13.85 43.02 25.32
CA GLY A 581 13.92 42.10 26.45
C GLY A 581 12.80 41.04 26.37
N ASP A 582 12.01 40.92 27.44
CA ASP A 582 10.86 39.99 27.52
C ASP A 582 9.57 40.59 26.90
N ALA A 583 9.60 41.85 26.47
CA ALA A 583 8.42 42.52 25.92
C ALA A 583 8.33 42.35 24.40
N LEU A 584 7.12 42.07 23.92
CA LEU A 584 6.81 41.97 22.49
C LEU A 584 5.65 42.89 22.11
N LEU A 585 5.86 43.71 21.09
CA LEU A 585 4.87 44.62 20.55
C LEU A 585 4.71 44.42 19.05
N ILE A 586 3.47 44.45 18.56
CA ILE A 586 3.19 44.43 17.12
C ILE A 586 2.45 45.71 16.72
N ARG A 587 2.86 46.30 15.60
CA ARG A 587 2.23 47.47 14.99
C ARG A 587 2.07 47.27 13.49
N LYS A 588 1.07 47.92 12.92
CA LYS A 588 0.84 47.94 11.47
C LYS A 588 1.31 49.27 10.90
N PHE A 589 1.98 49.25 9.76
CA PHE A 589 2.15 50.45 8.92
C PHE A 589 1.89 50.17 7.44
N LEU A 590 1.61 51.22 6.68
CA LEU A 590 1.40 51.19 5.25
C LEU A 590 2.63 51.75 4.52
N LYS A 591 3.27 50.93 3.67
CA LYS A 591 4.32 51.34 2.75
C LYS A 591 3.70 51.84 1.44
N GLN A 592 4.07 53.04 1.02
CA GLN A 592 3.67 53.65 -0.27
C GLN A 592 4.70 53.44 -1.37
#